data_AF-A0AB39KMW5-F1
#
_entry.id   AF-A0AB39KMW5-F1
#
_cell.length_a   1.000
_cell.length_b   1.000
_cell.length_c   1.000
_cell.angle_alpha   90.00
_cell.angle_beta   90.00
_cell.angle_gamma   90.00
#
_symmetry.space_group_name_H-M   'P 1'
#
loop_
_entity.id
_entity.type
_entity.pdbx_description
1 polymer ?
#
loop_
_entity_poly.entity_id
_entity_poly.type
_entity_poly.pdbx_seq_one_letter_code
_entity_poly.pdbx_strand_id
1 'polypeptide(L)'
;MKLNQKNSISFIIFSTLLSGCFNPFGIDLDSAKSDIAEEIYYNHLRSNYSSLSKNYTVDDKEFDINPLSLSVDYAVMGNCKSLFSISKEDVEKKEKAINLTYYAMSSTENIDKTAYIACIDRYLRTSELDAETLNNLTNDPDYSRMKLYSDFDNKIKEIKVDGKITLHETLELLSIMSNHTKEEKKQNYNSKVAAL
;
A
#
# COMPACT_ATOMS: atom_id res chain seq x y z
N MET A 1 18.23 47.11 -50.94
CA MET A 1 18.20 45.67 -50.58
C MET A 1 18.11 45.63 -49.06
N LYS A 2 16.87 45.47 -48.55
CA LYS A 2 16.34 44.27 -47.86
C LYS A 2 16.84 44.19 -46.41
N LEU A 3 16.02 44.10 -45.37
CA LEU A 3 14.57 44.01 -45.24
C LEU A 3 14.22 44.52 -43.84
N ASN A 4 13.36 45.54 -43.78
CA ASN A 4 12.67 45.97 -42.57
C ASN A 4 11.54 44.97 -42.35
N GLN A 5 11.68 44.03 -41.41
CA GLN A 5 10.63 43.05 -41.11
C GLN A 5 9.83 43.50 -39.89
N LYS A 6 8.76 44.24 -40.18
CA LYS A 6 7.49 44.08 -39.47
C LYS A 6 7.10 42.60 -39.47
N ASN A 7 6.46 42.20 -38.37
CA ASN A 7 5.70 40.96 -38.17
C ASN A 7 6.53 39.71 -37.83
N SER A 8 6.68 39.47 -36.53
CA SER A 8 6.13 38.23 -35.98
C SER A 8 5.73 38.44 -34.54
N ILE A 9 4.49 38.91 -34.37
CA ILE A 9 3.64 38.60 -33.20
C ILE A 9 3.63 37.07 -32.93
N SER A 10 4.03 36.25 -33.91
CA SER A 10 4.29 34.82 -33.79
C SER A 10 5.46 34.40 -32.90
N PHE A 11 6.41 35.29 -32.52
CA PHE A 11 7.51 34.90 -31.63
C PHE A 11 7.21 35.15 -30.14
N ILE A 12 6.16 35.90 -29.82
CA ILE A 12 5.74 36.16 -28.43
C ILE A 12 4.65 35.16 -27.98
N ILE A 13 4.11 34.35 -28.90
CA ILE A 13 3.08 33.34 -28.57
C ILE A 13 3.64 31.91 -28.46
N PHE A 14 4.89 31.66 -28.87
CA PHE A 14 5.52 30.34 -28.66
C PHE A 14 6.24 30.18 -27.32
N SER A 15 6.48 31.26 -26.58
CA SER A 15 7.02 31.17 -25.21
C SER A 15 5.94 30.89 -24.14
N THR A 16 4.66 30.98 -24.48
CA THR A 16 3.55 30.69 -23.55
C THR A 16 2.90 29.32 -23.75
N LEU A 17 3.28 28.57 -24.80
CA LEU A 17 2.77 27.23 -25.06
C LEU A 17 3.76 26.09 -24.78
N LEU A 18 5.03 26.43 -24.50
CA LEU A 18 6.06 25.49 -24.03
C LEU A 18 6.53 25.78 -22.60
N SER A 19 5.86 26.68 -21.88
CA SER A 19 5.97 26.79 -20.42
C SER A 19 5.19 25.67 -19.73
N GLY A 20 5.40 24.43 -20.18
CA GLY A 20 5.12 23.24 -19.39
C GLY A 20 6.01 23.29 -18.16
N CYS A 21 5.48 23.89 -17.10
CA CYS A 21 5.66 23.52 -15.70
C CYS A 21 7.06 23.05 -15.27
N PHE A 22 8.13 23.74 -15.67
CA PHE A 22 9.38 23.67 -14.92
C PHE A 22 9.23 24.60 -13.71
N ASN A 23 8.74 24.05 -12.59
CA ASN A 23 8.76 24.72 -11.30
C ASN A 23 10.13 24.45 -10.65
N PRO A 24 11.11 25.38 -10.66
CA PRO A 24 12.48 25.04 -10.31
C PRO A 24 12.71 24.86 -8.80
N PHE A 25 11.73 25.22 -7.95
CA PHE A 25 11.87 25.18 -6.49
C PHE A 25 10.56 24.90 -5.72
N GLY A 26 9.51 24.41 -6.40
CA GLY A 26 8.22 24.15 -5.76
C GLY A 26 7.99 22.66 -5.52
N ILE A 27 7.49 22.32 -4.33
CA ILE A 27 6.85 21.03 -4.07
C ILE A 27 5.61 20.94 -4.98
N ASP A 28 5.58 19.96 -5.88
CA ASP A 28 4.36 19.56 -6.56
C ASP A 28 3.47 18.85 -5.54
N LEU A 29 2.48 19.57 -5.01
CA LEU A 29 1.60 19.05 -3.96
C LEU A 29 0.71 17.91 -4.46
N ASP A 30 0.41 17.80 -5.75
CA ASP A 30 -0.42 16.71 -6.25
C ASP A 30 0.38 15.40 -6.32
N SER A 31 1.63 15.49 -6.81
CA SER A 31 2.59 14.38 -6.76
C SER A 31 2.90 14.00 -5.32
N ALA A 32 3.19 15.00 -4.47
CA ALA A 32 3.50 14.75 -3.07
C ALA A 32 2.32 14.09 -2.34
N LYS A 33 1.09 14.52 -2.63
CA LYS A 33 -0.11 13.88 -2.07
C LYS A 33 -0.25 12.43 -2.50
N SER A 34 0.16 12.06 -3.71
CA SER A 34 0.19 10.65 -4.12
C SER A 34 1.21 9.83 -3.33
N ASP A 35 2.43 10.33 -3.19
CA ASP A 35 3.49 9.63 -2.44
C ASP A 35 3.10 9.47 -0.96
N ILE A 36 2.52 10.51 -0.35
CA ILE A 36 2.01 10.50 1.02
C ILE A 36 0.82 9.54 1.18
N ALA A 37 -0.08 9.50 0.20
CA ALA A 37 -1.21 8.57 0.22
C ALA A 37 -0.72 7.11 0.20
N GLU A 38 0.28 6.80 -0.63
CA GLU A 38 0.93 5.49 -0.70
C GLU A 38 1.60 5.16 0.64
N GLU A 39 2.34 6.11 1.22
CA GLU A 39 3.01 5.94 2.51
C GLU A 39 2.02 5.67 3.65
N ILE A 40 0.96 6.48 3.79
CA ILE A 40 -0.08 6.28 4.82
C ILE A 40 -0.78 4.93 4.64
N TYR A 41 -1.09 4.56 3.39
CA TYR A 41 -1.75 3.29 3.09
C TYR A 41 -0.90 2.09 3.51
N TYR A 42 0.37 2.01 3.07
CA TYR A 42 1.23 0.88 3.44
C TYR A 42 1.61 0.90 4.93
N ASN A 43 1.70 2.07 5.56
CA ASN A 43 1.89 2.14 7.03
C ASN A 43 0.64 1.65 7.77
N HIS A 44 -0.57 2.04 7.37
CA HIS A 44 -1.82 1.54 7.96
C HIS A 44 -1.92 0.02 7.84
N LEU A 45 -1.59 -0.50 6.67
CA LEU A 45 -1.50 -1.93 6.41
C LEU A 45 -0.47 -2.60 7.34
N ARG A 46 0.77 -2.11 7.39
CA ARG A 46 1.82 -2.68 8.25
C ARG A 46 1.48 -2.62 9.75
N SER A 47 0.86 -1.53 10.22
CA SER A 47 0.50 -1.34 11.63
C SER A 47 -0.61 -2.26 12.10
N ASN A 48 -1.59 -2.55 11.24
CA ASN A 48 -2.75 -3.37 11.60
C ASN A 48 -2.61 -4.84 11.18
N TYR A 49 -1.76 -5.12 10.19
CA TYR A 49 -1.48 -6.48 9.73
C TYR A 49 0.05 -6.60 9.57
N SER A 50 0.70 -7.10 10.63
CA SER A 50 2.15 -7.01 10.91
C SER A 50 3.09 -7.73 9.91
N SER A 51 2.58 -8.14 8.75
CA SER A 51 3.28 -8.85 7.66
C SER A 51 3.19 -8.11 6.31
N LEU A 52 2.61 -6.91 6.26
CA LEU A 52 2.33 -6.20 5.00
C LEU A 52 3.51 -5.38 4.48
N SER A 53 4.28 -5.99 3.57
CA SER A 53 5.00 -5.27 2.51
C SER A 53 4.96 -6.13 1.25
N LYS A 54 4.70 -5.51 0.10
CA LYS A 54 4.74 -6.04 -1.27
C LYS A 54 5.20 -7.51 -1.33
N ASN A 55 4.24 -8.43 -1.54
CA ASN A 55 4.32 -9.89 -1.45
C ASN A 55 4.27 -10.43 -0.01
N TYR A 56 3.13 -11.02 0.38
CA TYR A 56 2.96 -11.67 1.67
C TYR A 56 3.91 -12.83 1.82
N THR A 57 4.95 -12.71 2.65
CA THR A 57 5.85 -13.83 2.93
C THR A 57 5.48 -14.52 4.25
N VAL A 58 5.01 -15.76 4.20
CA VAL A 58 4.97 -16.66 5.36
C VAL A 58 6.01 -17.75 5.11
N ASP A 59 6.98 -17.90 6.02
CA ASP A 59 8.08 -18.87 5.87
C ASP A 59 8.84 -18.79 4.52
N ASP A 60 9.24 -17.59 4.10
CA ASP A 60 9.92 -17.35 2.80
C ASP A 60 9.06 -17.71 1.55
N LYS A 61 7.78 -18.05 1.74
CA LYS A 61 6.80 -18.31 0.69
C LYS A 61 5.92 -17.08 0.44
N GLU A 62 5.91 -16.62 -0.80
CA GLU A 62 5.03 -15.53 -1.23
C GLU A 62 3.61 -16.04 -1.49
N PHE A 63 2.61 -15.48 -0.79
CA PHE A 63 1.20 -15.65 -1.10
C PHE A 63 0.82 -14.60 -2.13
N ASP A 64 0.46 -15.06 -3.33
CA ASP A 64 0.06 -14.18 -4.42
C ASP A 64 -1.39 -13.71 -4.22
N ILE A 65 -1.53 -12.59 -3.50
CA ILE A 65 -2.78 -11.81 -3.45
C ILE A 65 -2.69 -10.55 -4.34
N ASN A 66 -1.63 -10.44 -5.17
CA ASN A 66 -1.29 -9.22 -5.89
C ASN A 66 -2.37 -8.74 -6.86
N PRO A 67 -3.09 -9.60 -7.62
CA PRO A 67 -4.09 -9.12 -8.58
C PRO A 67 -5.20 -8.31 -7.90
N LEU A 68 -5.60 -8.71 -6.70
CA LEU A 68 -6.65 -8.06 -5.92
C LEU A 68 -6.10 -6.91 -5.08
N SER A 69 -4.89 -7.04 -4.54
CA SER A 69 -4.23 -5.92 -3.84
C SER A 69 -4.02 -4.76 -4.80
N LEU A 70 -3.63 -5.00 -6.05
CA LEU A 70 -3.50 -3.95 -7.07
C LEU A 70 -4.83 -3.23 -7.35
N SER A 71 -5.95 -3.98 -7.44
CA SER A 71 -7.26 -3.37 -7.65
C SER A 71 -7.69 -2.46 -6.48
N VAL A 72 -7.37 -2.88 -5.26
CA VAL A 72 -7.64 -2.10 -4.04
C VAL A 72 -6.68 -0.92 -3.94
N ASP A 73 -5.40 -1.10 -4.25
CA ASP A 73 -4.39 -0.05 -4.30
C ASP A 73 -4.84 1.06 -5.26
N TYR A 74 -5.25 0.71 -6.49
CA TYR A 74 -5.77 1.69 -7.44
C TYR A 74 -7.07 2.35 -6.96
N ALA A 75 -7.99 1.60 -6.36
CA ALA A 75 -9.23 2.16 -5.85
C ALA A 75 -8.99 3.12 -4.68
N VAL A 76 -8.08 2.81 -3.76
CA VAL A 76 -7.70 3.68 -2.64
C VAL A 76 -6.97 4.92 -3.16
N MET A 77 -5.97 4.75 -4.02
CA MET A 77 -5.20 5.88 -4.56
C MET A 77 -6.06 6.81 -5.44
N GLY A 78 -7.04 6.25 -6.17
CA GLY A 78 -7.96 7.02 -7.01
C GLY A 78 -9.10 7.67 -6.23
N ASN A 79 -9.75 6.93 -5.34
CA ASN A 79 -11.03 7.34 -4.75
C ASN A 79 -10.89 7.88 -3.32
N CYS A 80 -9.86 7.47 -2.57
CA CYS A 80 -9.68 7.89 -1.19
C CYS A 80 -8.72 9.08 -1.05
N LYS A 81 -7.77 9.28 -1.98
CA LYS A 81 -6.71 10.31 -1.84
C LYS A 81 -7.26 11.71 -1.56
N SER A 82 -8.43 12.07 -2.09
CA SER A 82 -9.05 13.38 -1.85
C SER A 82 -9.52 13.62 -0.41
N LEU A 83 -9.61 12.58 0.43
CA LEU A 83 -10.18 12.62 1.78
C LEU A 83 -9.25 13.18 2.86
N PHE A 84 -7.99 13.44 2.53
CA PHE A 84 -7.07 14.19 3.38
C PHE A 84 -6.49 15.36 2.60
N SER A 85 -5.95 16.34 3.32
CA SER A 85 -5.27 17.49 2.72
C SER A 85 -3.83 17.54 3.20
N ILE A 86 -2.95 18.09 2.37
CA ILE A 86 -1.55 18.34 2.73
C ILE A 86 -1.21 19.80 2.42
N SER A 87 -0.32 20.36 3.20
CA SER A 87 0.35 21.63 2.95
C SER A 87 1.82 21.39 2.64
N LYS A 88 2.57 22.43 2.28
CA LYS A 88 4.03 22.32 2.08
C LYS A 88 4.79 21.95 3.36
N GLU A 89 4.24 22.25 4.53
CA GLU A 89 4.87 22.00 5.83
C GLU A 89 4.75 20.52 6.24
N ASP A 90 3.79 19.80 5.67
CA ASP A 90 3.54 18.38 5.94
C ASP A 90 4.45 17.44 5.12
N VAL A 91 5.26 17.98 4.21
CA VAL A 91 6.00 17.19 3.22
C VAL A 91 7.48 17.55 3.16
N GLU A 92 8.30 16.51 3.19
CA GLU A 92 9.74 16.59 2.99
C GLU A 92 10.10 15.95 1.64
N LYS A 93 10.85 16.71 0.82
CA LYS A 93 11.42 16.17 -0.41
C LYS A 93 12.57 15.23 -0.05
N LYS A 94 12.52 13.98 -0.53
CA LYS A 94 13.57 12.98 -0.37
C LYS A 94 14.13 12.56 -1.72
N GLU A 95 15.42 12.30 -1.76
CA GLU A 95 16.12 11.80 -2.94
C GLU A 95 16.38 10.30 -2.76
N LYS A 96 15.93 9.50 -3.73
CA LYS A 96 16.35 8.11 -3.92
C LYS A 96 17.42 8.09 -5.01
N ALA A 97 18.26 7.04 -5.02
CA ALA A 97 19.41 6.88 -5.91
C ALA A 97 19.21 7.45 -7.33
N ILE A 98 20.26 8.08 -7.88
CA ILE A 98 20.39 8.74 -9.19
C ILE A 98 19.03 9.17 -9.80
N ASN A 99 18.65 10.42 -9.54
CA ASN A 99 17.55 11.18 -10.19
C ASN A 99 16.10 10.80 -9.84
N LEU A 100 15.84 10.02 -8.79
CA LEU A 100 14.48 9.81 -8.29
C LEU A 100 14.19 10.71 -7.09
N THR A 101 13.33 11.71 -7.28
CA THR A 101 12.73 12.48 -6.18
C THR A 101 11.42 11.82 -5.77
N TYR A 102 11.18 11.69 -4.47
CA TYR A 102 9.86 11.39 -3.90
C TYR A 102 9.58 12.32 -2.72
N TYR A 103 8.32 12.44 -2.33
CA TYR A 103 7.93 13.19 -1.14
C TYR A 103 7.50 12.25 -0.02
N ALA A 104 7.94 12.52 1.19
CA ALA A 104 7.56 11.76 2.38
C ALA A 104 6.93 12.67 3.43
N MET A 105 6.20 12.08 4.37
CA MET A 105 5.63 12.85 5.49
C MET A 105 6.78 13.49 6.25
N SER A 106 6.63 14.77 6.59
CA SER A 106 7.57 15.45 7.46
C SER A 106 7.51 14.85 8.86
N SER A 107 8.56 15.03 9.67
CA SER A 107 8.56 14.54 11.06
C SER A 107 7.67 15.34 12.02
N THR A 108 7.15 16.48 11.55
CA THR A 108 6.27 17.39 12.27
C THR A 108 4.90 17.48 11.59
N GLU A 109 4.51 16.42 10.88
CA GLU A 109 3.30 16.41 10.07
C GLU A 109 2.06 16.58 10.96
N ASN A 110 1.06 17.31 10.45
CA ASN A 110 -0.22 17.46 11.13
C ASN A 110 -1.38 17.18 10.17
N ILE A 111 -1.28 16.07 9.45
CA ILE A 111 -2.30 15.60 8.53
C ILE A 111 -3.38 14.83 9.31
N ASP A 112 -4.64 15.25 9.22
CA ASP A 112 -5.77 14.41 9.63
C ASP A 112 -6.00 13.30 8.58
N LYS A 113 -5.68 12.06 8.97
CA LYS A 113 -5.72 10.86 8.13
C LYS A 113 -7.00 10.04 8.36
N THR A 114 -7.90 10.49 9.25
CA THR A 114 -9.01 9.67 9.77
C THR A 114 -9.96 9.20 8.66
N ALA A 115 -10.41 10.14 7.81
CA ALA A 115 -11.31 9.81 6.69
C ALA A 115 -10.63 8.94 5.63
N TYR A 116 -9.33 9.15 5.40
CA TYR A 116 -8.55 8.34 4.48
C TYR A 116 -8.40 6.89 4.97
N ILE A 117 -8.07 6.70 6.25
CA ILE A 117 -7.99 5.39 6.91
C ILE A 117 -9.34 4.66 6.86
N ALA A 118 -10.43 5.35 7.18
CA ALA A 118 -11.77 4.75 7.10
C ALA A 118 -12.14 4.30 5.67
N CYS A 119 -11.66 5.02 4.66
CA CYS A 119 -11.84 4.64 3.27
C CYS A 119 -11.03 3.39 2.89
N ILE A 120 -9.77 3.31 3.35
CA ILE A 120 -8.94 2.09 3.20
C ILE A 120 -9.66 0.88 3.81
N ASP A 121 -10.07 0.98 5.07
CA ASP A 121 -10.73 -0.12 5.77
C ASP A 121 -12.03 -0.55 5.10
N ARG A 122 -12.77 0.40 4.54
CA ARG A 122 -13.97 0.09 3.76
C ARG A 122 -13.64 -0.77 2.54
N TYR A 123 -12.66 -0.37 1.72
CA TYR A 123 -12.27 -1.15 0.55
C TYR A 123 -11.79 -2.55 0.95
N LEU A 124 -10.97 -2.66 1.99
CA LEU A 124 -10.51 -3.97 2.49
C LEU A 124 -11.69 -4.88 2.90
N ARG A 125 -12.71 -4.32 3.58
CA ARG A 125 -13.88 -5.06 4.07
C ARG A 125 -14.92 -5.38 3.02
N THR A 126 -14.89 -4.73 1.86
CA THR A 126 -15.89 -4.94 0.80
C THR A 126 -15.33 -5.61 -0.44
N SER A 127 -14.01 -5.60 -0.64
CA SER A 127 -13.37 -6.29 -1.75
C SER A 127 -13.29 -7.78 -1.47
N GLU A 128 -14.00 -8.58 -2.26
CA GLU A 128 -13.98 -10.04 -2.19
C GLU A 128 -12.73 -10.59 -2.87
N LEU A 129 -12.19 -11.69 -2.33
CA LEU A 129 -11.20 -12.49 -3.04
C LEU A 129 -11.86 -13.16 -4.26
N ASP A 130 -11.18 -13.11 -5.40
CA ASP A 130 -11.53 -13.96 -6.53
C ASP A 130 -11.30 -15.45 -6.18
N ALA A 131 -12.01 -16.31 -6.92
CA ALA A 131 -12.03 -17.74 -6.64
C ALA A 131 -10.65 -18.42 -6.82
N GLU A 132 -9.80 -17.91 -7.71
CA GLU A 132 -8.47 -18.46 -7.96
C GLU A 132 -7.55 -18.16 -6.76
N THR A 133 -7.50 -16.89 -6.35
CA THR A 133 -6.72 -16.46 -5.17
C THR A 133 -7.18 -17.19 -3.91
N LEU A 134 -8.49 -17.31 -3.71
CA LEU A 134 -9.06 -18.05 -2.59
C LEU A 134 -8.64 -19.53 -2.62
N ASN A 135 -8.76 -20.18 -3.77
CA ASN A 135 -8.39 -21.59 -3.92
C ASN A 135 -6.89 -21.81 -3.67
N ASN A 136 -6.04 -20.90 -4.14
CA ASN A 136 -4.60 -20.95 -3.88
C ASN A 136 -4.29 -20.85 -2.39
N LEU A 137 -4.95 -19.93 -1.68
CA LEU A 137 -4.80 -19.77 -0.23
C LEU A 137 -5.23 -21.02 0.53
N THR A 138 -6.42 -21.57 0.24
CA THR A 138 -6.98 -22.69 1.02
C THR A 138 -6.29 -24.03 0.77
N ASN A 139 -5.69 -24.21 -0.41
CA ASN A 139 -4.91 -25.41 -0.75
C ASN A 139 -3.46 -25.33 -0.27
N ASP A 140 -3.05 -24.22 0.34
CA ASP A 140 -1.74 -24.10 0.93
C ASP A 140 -1.56 -25.12 2.08
N PRO A 141 -0.46 -25.89 2.11
CA PRO A 141 -0.16 -26.78 3.23
C PRO A 141 -0.14 -26.07 4.58
N ASP A 142 0.34 -24.83 4.63
CA ASP A 142 0.36 -24.03 5.86
C ASP A 142 -1.04 -23.65 6.31
N TYR A 143 -1.95 -23.36 5.37
CA TYR A 143 -3.35 -23.08 5.70
C TYR A 143 -4.01 -24.27 6.41
N SER A 144 -3.76 -25.48 5.91
CA SER A 144 -4.28 -26.71 6.53
C SER A 144 -3.65 -27.00 7.89
N ARG A 145 -2.33 -26.80 8.02
CA ARG A 145 -1.59 -26.92 9.28
C ARG A 145 -2.11 -25.96 10.35
N MET A 146 -2.43 -24.73 9.93
CA MET A 146 -2.86 -23.66 10.84
C MET A 146 -4.23 -23.91 11.48
N LYS A 147 -5.06 -24.78 10.89
CA LYS A 147 -6.34 -25.22 11.50
C LYS A 147 -6.17 -25.93 12.85
N LEU A 148 -4.95 -26.32 13.21
CA LEU A 148 -4.64 -26.87 14.53
C LEU A 148 -4.62 -25.80 15.64
N TYR A 149 -4.51 -24.53 15.29
CA TYR A 149 -4.54 -23.41 16.22
C TYR A 149 -5.97 -22.86 16.36
N SER A 150 -6.43 -22.72 17.60
CA SER A 150 -7.83 -22.39 17.90
C SER A 150 -8.25 -21.01 17.42
N ASP A 151 -7.36 -20.02 17.47
CA ASP A 151 -7.63 -18.66 16.98
C ASP A 151 -7.80 -18.64 15.46
N PHE A 152 -6.97 -19.38 14.71
CA PHE A 152 -7.11 -19.53 13.27
C PHE A 152 -8.40 -20.28 12.89
N ASP A 153 -8.68 -21.40 13.55
CA ASP A 153 -9.89 -22.19 13.29
C ASP A 153 -11.18 -21.43 13.64
N ASN A 154 -11.18 -20.69 14.76
CA ASN A 154 -12.29 -19.82 15.12
C ASN A 154 -12.46 -18.70 14.08
N LYS A 155 -11.36 -18.08 13.62
CA LYS A 155 -11.45 -17.03 12.61
C LYS A 155 -12.04 -17.54 11.30
N ILE A 156 -11.65 -18.73 10.84
CA ILE A 156 -12.25 -19.37 9.65
C ILE A 156 -13.76 -19.57 9.84
N LYS A 157 -14.21 -19.98 11.02
CA LYS A 157 -15.63 -20.17 11.33
C LYS A 157 -16.41 -18.85 11.41
N GLU A 158 -15.75 -17.76 11.76
CA GLU A 158 -16.33 -16.41 11.84
C GLU A 158 -16.43 -15.73 10.47
N ILE A 159 -15.48 -16.02 9.56
CA ILE A 159 -15.52 -15.53 8.18
C ILE A 159 -16.83 -15.97 7.56
N LYS A 160 -17.50 -15.02 6.90
CA LYS A 160 -18.92 -15.12 6.58
C LYS A 160 -19.29 -16.45 5.91
N VAL A 161 -20.31 -17.09 6.47
CA VAL A 161 -20.96 -18.31 5.93
C VAL A 161 -21.67 -18.05 4.59
N ASP A 162 -21.75 -16.79 4.15
CA ASP A 162 -22.31 -16.39 2.86
C ASP A 162 -21.44 -16.83 1.66
N GLY A 163 -20.32 -17.49 1.91
CA GLY A 163 -19.45 -18.09 0.91
C GLY A 163 -18.48 -17.09 0.27
N LYS A 164 -18.34 -15.89 0.85
CA LYS A 164 -17.43 -14.85 0.37
C LYS A 164 -16.38 -14.56 1.42
N ILE A 165 -15.13 -14.49 1.00
CA ILE A 165 -14.01 -14.07 1.85
C ILE A 165 -13.52 -12.73 1.34
N THR A 166 -13.51 -11.73 2.21
CA THR A 166 -13.01 -10.39 1.90
C THR A 166 -11.49 -10.34 2.01
N LEU A 167 -10.90 -9.29 1.42
CA LEU A 167 -9.48 -9.03 1.57
C LEU A 167 -9.15 -8.83 3.05
N HIS A 168 -9.93 -8.03 3.79
CA HIS A 168 -9.76 -7.82 5.23
C HIS A 168 -9.67 -9.14 6.02
N GLU A 169 -10.65 -10.03 5.85
CA GLU A 169 -10.69 -11.33 6.52
C GLU A 169 -9.46 -12.19 6.17
N THR A 170 -9.01 -12.10 4.92
CA THR A 170 -7.79 -12.78 4.46
C THR A 170 -6.54 -12.21 5.13
N LEU A 171 -6.41 -10.88 5.24
CA LEU A 171 -5.26 -10.25 5.90
C LEU A 171 -5.21 -10.66 7.39
N GLU A 172 -6.37 -10.80 8.04
CA GLU A 172 -6.46 -11.29 9.42
C GLU A 172 -5.99 -12.75 9.54
N LEU A 173 -6.45 -13.64 8.66
CA LEU A 173 -5.99 -15.03 8.62
C LEU A 173 -4.48 -15.12 8.43
N LEU A 174 -3.94 -14.42 7.42
CA LEU A 174 -2.50 -14.40 7.14
C LEU A 174 -1.69 -13.83 8.31
N SER A 175 -2.23 -12.83 9.02
CA SER A 175 -1.59 -12.29 10.22
C SER A 175 -1.51 -13.34 11.34
N ILE A 176 -2.57 -14.12 11.55
CA ILE A 176 -2.58 -15.22 12.53
C ILE A 176 -1.54 -16.27 12.13
N MET A 177 -1.51 -16.68 10.85
CA MET A 177 -0.53 -17.65 10.33
C MET A 177 0.92 -17.17 10.55
N SER A 178 1.19 -15.89 10.27
CA SER A 178 2.53 -15.29 10.45
C SER A 178 2.98 -15.33 11.91
N ASN A 179 2.07 -15.05 12.86
CA ASN A 179 2.39 -15.06 14.28
C ASN A 179 2.75 -16.47 14.76
N HIS A 180 1.92 -17.47 14.46
CA HIS A 180 2.20 -18.87 14.84
C HIS A 180 3.50 -19.38 14.20
N THR A 181 3.74 -19.06 12.94
CA THR A 181 4.98 -19.46 12.25
C THR A 181 6.23 -18.88 12.93
N LYS A 182 6.18 -17.61 13.37
CA LYS A 182 7.28 -16.99 14.11
C LYS A 182 7.51 -17.68 15.47
N GLU A 183 6.43 -18.03 16.15
CA GLU A 183 6.50 -18.73 17.43
C GLU A 183 7.08 -20.14 17.29
N GLU A 184 6.64 -20.92 16.30
CA GLU A 184 7.18 -22.25 16.00
C GLU A 184 8.69 -22.18 15.69
N LYS A 185 9.11 -21.21 14.86
CA LYS A 185 10.55 -21.00 14.58
C LYS A 185 11.34 -20.70 15.85
N LYS A 186 10.80 -19.85 16.73
CA LYS A 186 11.44 -19.52 18.01
C LYS A 186 11.52 -20.75 18.94
N GLN A 187 10.46 -21.53 19.02
CA GLN A 187 10.42 -22.77 19.82
C GLN A 187 11.43 -23.81 19.29
N ASN A 188 11.48 -24.00 17.97
CA ASN A 188 12.43 -24.91 17.31
C ASN A 188 13.88 -24.47 17.47
N TYR A 189 14.16 -23.17 17.46
CA TYR A 189 15.50 -22.66 17.75
C TYR A 189 15.88 -22.94 19.21
N ASN A 190 15.00 -22.60 20.15
CA ASN A 190 15.25 -22.80 21.58
C ASN A 190 15.43 -24.28 21.95
N SER A 191 14.67 -25.18 21.33
CA SER A 191 14.80 -26.62 21.57
C SER A 191 16.14 -27.17 21.04
N LYS A 192 16.62 -26.68 19.89
CA LYS A 192 17.95 -27.02 19.36
C LYS A 192 19.08 -26.50 20.24
N VAL A 193 18.95 -25.29 20.80
CA VAL A 193 19.95 -24.72 21.73
C VAL A 193 19.95 -25.47 23.06
N ALA A 194 18.79 -25.88 23.58
CA ALA A 194 18.70 -26.65 24.82
C ALA A 194 19.23 -28.10 24.71
N ALA A 195 19.39 -28.61 23.49
CA ALA A 195 19.93 -29.95 23.20
C ALA A 195 21.45 -29.97 22.97
N LEU A 196 22.13 -28.81 23.00
CA LEU A 196 23.58 -28.63 22.91
C LEU A 196 24.19 -28.48 24.30
#